data_AF-A8UZ13-F1
#
_entry.id   AF-A8UZ13-F1
#
_cell.length_a   1.000
_cell.length_b   1.000
_cell.length_c   1.000
_cell.angle_alpha   90.00
_cell.angle_beta   90.00
_cell.angle_gamma   90.00
#
_symmetry.space_group_name_H-M   'P 1'
#
loop_
_entity.id
_entity.type
_entity.pdbx_description
1 polymer ?
#
loop_
_entity_poly.entity_id
_entity_poly.type
_entity_poly.pdbx_seq_one_letter_code
_entity_poly.pdbx_strand_id
1 'polypeptide(L)'
;MEENKENTQNQEQEREEVKSENQETENKQVQEEKTMSVEELKEKIKQLEEKLKKTEDQAKKLSVLYQTLQQDFEAYKARAIKERQTAIEEAIEKFAKELLNVIDNFEKALESAKVSEDISALTKGVQMIHYQLLSTLEKFGIQEIVGEGE
;
A
#
# COMPACT_ATOMS: atom_id res chain seq x y z
N MET A 1 -57.22 -60.55 -20.11
CA MET A 1 -57.49 -59.16 -20.52
C MET A 1 -58.08 -58.33 -19.37
N GLU A 2 -57.76 -58.63 -18.10
CA GLU A 2 -58.38 -57.91 -16.96
C GLU A 2 -57.40 -57.32 -15.93
N GLU A 3 -56.11 -57.68 -15.96
CA GLU A 3 -55.14 -57.16 -14.97
C GLU A 3 -54.55 -55.76 -15.28
N ASN A 4 -55.01 -55.07 -16.32
CA ASN A 4 -54.44 -53.79 -16.74
C ASN A 4 -55.42 -52.61 -16.71
N LYS A 5 -56.52 -52.73 -15.96
CA LYS A 5 -57.49 -51.62 -15.71
C LYS A 5 -57.46 -51.07 -14.29
N GLU A 6 -57.00 -51.84 -13.29
CA GLU A 6 -56.97 -51.36 -11.89
C GLU A 6 -55.80 -50.40 -11.60
N ASN A 7 -54.69 -50.47 -12.34
CA ASN A 7 -53.51 -49.65 -12.05
C ASN A 7 -53.59 -48.22 -12.60
N THR A 8 -54.55 -47.92 -13.48
CA THR A 8 -54.73 -46.57 -14.05
C THR A 8 -55.65 -45.69 -13.19
N GLN A 9 -56.57 -46.29 -12.42
CA GLN A 9 -57.50 -45.54 -11.57
C GLN A 9 -56.87 -45.03 -10.27
N ASN A 10 -55.87 -45.73 -9.72
CA ASN A 10 -55.19 -45.31 -8.49
C ASN A 10 -54.25 -44.11 -8.68
N GLN A 11 -53.73 -43.86 -9.89
CA GLN A 11 -52.83 -42.73 -10.15
C GLN A 11 -53.56 -41.40 -10.40
N GLU A 12 -54.86 -41.43 -10.69
CA GLU A 12 -55.66 -40.21 -10.88
C GLU A 12 -56.20 -39.64 -9.54
N GLN A 13 -56.46 -40.48 -8.54
CA GLN A 13 -56.95 -40.02 -7.23
C GLN A 13 -55.86 -39.36 -6.36
N GLU A 14 -54.63 -39.86 -6.37
CA GLU A 14 -53.50 -39.22 -5.65
C GLU A 14 -53.13 -37.85 -6.24
N ARG A 15 -53.46 -37.58 -7.50
CA ARG A 15 -53.13 -36.32 -8.19
C ARG A 15 -54.15 -35.21 -7.94
N GLU A 16 -55.35 -35.54 -7.45
CA GLU A 16 -56.38 -34.57 -7.06
C GLU A 16 -56.24 -34.14 -5.59
N GLU A 17 -55.88 -35.04 -4.67
CA GLU A 17 -55.64 -34.68 -3.26
C GLU A 17 -54.44 -33.74 -3.08
N VAL A 18 -53.33 -34.00 -3.80
CA VAL A 18 -52.13 -33.14 -3.77
C VAL A 18 -52.40 -31.75 -4.37
N LYS A 19 -53.41 -31.61 -5.22
CA LYS A 19 -53.82 -30.31 -5.79
C LYS A 19 -54.70 -29.49 -4.86
N SER A 20 -55.51 -30.15 -4.02
CA SER A 20 -56.39 -29.49 -3.06
C SER A 20 -55.61 -28.96 -1.84
N GLU A 21 -54.61 -29.70 -1.35
CA GLU A 21 -53.77 -29.22 -0.24
C GLU A 21 -52.88 -28.04 -0.66
N ASN A 22 -52.32 -28.05 -1.88
CA ASN A 22 -51.45 -26.97 -2.35
C ASN A 22 -52.18 -25.63 -2.58
N GLN A 23 -53.49 -25.67 -2.81
CA GLN A 23 -54.32 -24.46 -2.95
C GLN A 23 -54.71 -23.85 -1.59
N GLU A 24 -54.76 -24.63 -0.51
CA GLU A 24 -55.03 -24.09 0.83
C GLU A 24 -53.77 -23.50 1.49
N THR A 25 -52.58 -24.02 1.21
CA THR A 25 -51.31 -23.47 1.71
C THR A 25 -50.90 -22.18 1.00
N GLU A 26 -51.11 -22.05 -0.32
CA GLU A 26 -50.86 -20.79 -1.03
C GLU A 26 -51.84 -19.68 -0.61
N ASN A 27 -53.10 -20.01 -0.29
CA ASN A 27 -54.09 -19.01 0.13
C ASN A 27 -53.84 -18.49 1.56
N LYS A 28 -53.17 -19.27 2.42
CA LYS A 28 -52.73 -18.82 3.75
C LYS A 28 -51.43 -17.99 3.71
N GLN A 29 -50.51 -18.25 2.79
CA GLN A 29 -49.26 -17.49 2.66
C GLN A 29 -49.42 -16.13 1.96
N VAL A 30 -50.43 -15.97 1.09
CA VAL A 30 -50.69 -14.69 0.39
C VAL A 30 -51.42 -13.66 1.28
N GLN A 31 -51.97 -14.09 2.42
CA GLN A 31 -52.84 -13.24 3.25
C GLN A 31 -52.13 -12.48 4.39
N GLU A 32 -50.89 -12.86 4.74
CA GLU A 32 -50.10 -12.15 5.77
C GLU A 32 -49.32 -10.92 5.24
N GLU A 33 -49.15 -10.75 3.93
CA GLU A 33 -48.39 -9.62 3.35
C GLU A 33 -49.23 -8.39 2.97
N LYS A 34 -50.56 -8.42 3.12
CA LYS A 34 -51.44 -7.35 2.61
C LYS A 34 -52.49 -6.85 3.60
N THR A 35 -52.02 -6.34 4.74
CA THR A 35 -52.73 -5.25 5.45
C THR A 35 -51.74 -4.33 6.16
N MET A 36 -50.71 -3.84 5.45
CA MET A 36 -50.10 -2.58 5.87
C MET A 36 -51.08 -1.45 5.56
N SER A 37 -51.44 -0.66 6.55
CA SER A 37 -52.28 0.52 6.32
C SER A 37 -51.54 1.51 5.41
N VAL A 38 -52.28 2.25 4.58
CA VAL A 38 -51.71 3.28 3.67
C VAL A 38 -50.86 4.30 4.44
N GLU A 39 -51.21 4.55 5.70
CA GLU A 39 -50.45 5.38 6.63
C GLU A 39 -49.09 4.78 7.02
N GLU A 40 -49.01 3.47 7.27
CA GLU A 40 -47.76 2.78 7.62
C GLU A 40 -46.79 2.71 6.43
N LEU A 41 -47.31 2.54 5.21
CA LEU A 41 -46.51 2.61 3.99
C LEU A 41 -45.92 4.01 3.77
N LYS A 42 -46.70 5.07 3.99
CA LYS A 42 -46.21 6.45 3.90
C LYS A 42 -45.12 6.74 4.93
N GLU A 43 -45.26 6.24 6.15
CA GLU A 43 -44.27 6.41 7.20
C GLU A 43 -42.96 5.66 6.88
N LYS A 44 -43.07 4.46 6.31
CA LYS A 44 -41.90 3.68 5.86
C LYS A 44 -41.19 4.31 4.68
N ILE A 45 -41.93 4.87 3.71
CA ILE A 45 -41.37 5.65 2.60
C ILE A 45 -40.60 6.86 3.14
N LYS A 46 -41.18 7.61 4.06
CA LYS A 46 -40.51 8.78 4.67
C LYS A 46 -39.22 8.39 5.42
N GLN A 47 -39.23 7.28 6.15
CA GLN A 47 -38.04 6.76 6.82
C GLN A 47 -36.96 6.29 5.82
N LEU A 48 -37.36 5.68 4.71
CA LEU A 48 -36.44 5.24 3.66
C LEU A 48 -35.83 6.43 2.92
N GLU A 49 -36.61 7.46 2.60
CA GLU A 49 -36.12 8.71 2.01
C GLU A 49 -35.12 9.42 2.92
N GLU A 50 -35.40 9.47 4.23
CA GLU A 50 -34.48 10.08 5.20
C GLU A 50 -33.18 9.29 5.34
N LYS A 51 -33.25 7.95 5.32
CA LYS A 51 -32.07 7.08 5.28
C LYS A 51 -31.27 7.28 3.99
N LEU A 52 -31.95 7.30 2.84
CA LEU A 52 -31.34 7.49 1.53
C LEU A 52 -30.57 8.81 1.49
N LYS A 53 -31.20 9.90 1.95
CA LYS A 53 -30.56 11.22 2.05
C LYS A 53 -29.32 11.20 2.97
N LYS A 54 -29.41 10.55 4.14
CA LYS A 54 -28.26 10.41 5.05
C LYS A 54 -27.11 9.62 4.42
N THR A 55 -27.40 8.54 3.71
CA THR A 55 -26.38 7.75 2.99
C THR A 55 -25.77 8.52 1.83
N GLU A 56 -26.55 9.29 1.07
CA GLU A 56 -26.02 10.14 -0.01
C GLU A 56 -25.11 11.24 0.53
N ASP A 57 -25.50 11.88 1.63
CA ASP A 57 -24.66 12.91 2.27
C ASP A 57 -23.36 12.31 2.83
N GLN A 58 -23.41 11.10 3.38
CA GLN A 58 -22.22 10.36 3.80
C GLN A 58 -21.33 9.99 2.61
N ALA A 59 -21.91 9.51 1.51
CA ALA A 59 -21.18 9.17 0.30
C ALA A 59 -20.49 10.40 -0.32
N LYS A 60 -21.17 11.55 -0.35
CA LYS A 60 -20.58 12.82 -0.81
C LYS A 60 -19.41 13.25 0.08
N LYS A 61 -19.55 13.18 1.40
CA LYS A 61 -18.46 13.50 2.34
C LYS A 61 -17.25 12.57 2.15
N LEU A 62 -17.49 11.27 1.99
CA LEU A 62 -16.43 10.29 1.74
C LEU A 62 -15.75 10.54 0.40
N SER A 63 -16.50 10.88 -0.65
CA SER A 63 -15.94 11.22 -1.96
C SER A 63 -15.00 12.42 -1.89
N VAL A 64 -15.43 13.50 -1.22
CA VAL A 64 -14.58 14.68 -1.00
C VAL A 64 -13.32 14.32 -0.20
N LEU A 65 -13.47 13.59 0.90
CA LEU A 65 -12.34 13.15 1.72
C LEU A 65 -11.35 12.29 0.93
N TYR A 66 -11.86 11.37 0.10
CA TYR A 66 -11.05 10.51 -0.74
C TYR A 66 -10.27 11.32 -1.78
N GLN A 67 -10.91 12.32 -2.41
CA GLN A 67 -10.25 13.19 -3.37
C GLN A 67 -9.14 14.01 -2.70
N THR A 68 -9.38 14.56 -1.52
CA THR A 68 -8.35 15.27 -0.74
C THR A 68 -7.21 14.33 -0.34
N LEU A 69 -7.52 13.13 0.15
CA LEU A 69 -6.51 12.14 0.53
C LEU A 69 -5.64 11.73 -0.67
N GLN A 70 -6.24 11.59 -1.84
CA GLN A 70 -5.51 11.28 -3.07
C GLN A 70 -4.54 12.42 -3.44
N GLN A 71 -4.98 13.67 -3.33
CA GLN A 71 -4.12 14.84 -3.56
C GLN A 71 -2.97 14.90 -2.55
N ASP A 72 -3.26 14.68 -1.27
CA ASP A 72 -2.23 14.66 -0.22
C ASP A 72 -1.22 13.53 -0.45
N PHE A 73 -1.69 12.37 -0.90
CA PHE A 73 -0.83 11.23 -1.23
C PHE A 73 0.09 11.51 -2.43
N GLU A 74 -0.43 12.12 -3.49
CA GLU A 74 0.38 12.54 -4.64
C GLU A 74 1.43 13.58 -4.22
N ALA A 75 1.05 14.56 -3.40
CA ALA A 75 1.97 15.56 -2.87
C ALA A 75 3.05 14.93 -1.96
N TYR A 76 2.66 13.98 -1.10
CA TYR A 76 3.59 13.22 -0.27
C TYR A 76 4.58 12.43 -1.12
N LYS A 77 4.11 11.71 -2.14
CA LYS A 77 4.97 10.93 -3.03
C LYS A 77 5.98 11.82 -3.76
N ALA A 78 5.54 12.98 -4.28
CA ALA A 78 6.42 13.94 -4.92
C ALA A 78 7.48 14.48 -3.93
N ARG A 79 7.08 14.79 -2.70
CA ARG A 79 7.98 15.22 -1.63
C ARG A 79 9.00 14.13 -1.28
N ALA A 80 8.56 12.90 -1.06
CA ALA A 80 9.42 11.79 -0.69
C ALA A 80 10.49 11.49 -1.76
N ILE A 81 10.12 11.59 -3.04
CA ILE A 81 11.10 11.45 -4.15
C ILE A 81 12.14 12.57 -4.08
N LYS A 82 11.71 13.82 -3.87
CA LYS A 82 12.60 14.96 -3.75
C LYS A 82 13.53 14.84 -2.53
N GLU A 83 12.99 14.49 -1.36
CA GLU A 83 13.78 14.30 -0.14
C GLU A 83 14.82 13.18 -0.31
N ARG A 84 14.46 12.07 -0.97
CA ARG A 84 15.42 11.01 -1.29
C ARG A 84 16.55 11.51 -2.18
N GLN A 85 16.22 12.29 -3.21
CA GLN A 85 17.21 12.86 -4.12
C GLN A 85 18.14 13.83 -3.39
N THR A 86 17.59 14.74 -2.58
CA THR A 86 18.37 15.67 -1.77
C THR A 86 19.26 14.94 -0.76
N ALA A 87 18.76 13.88 -0.12
CA ALA A 87 19.57 13.08 0.81
C ALA A 87 20.78 12.43 0.12
N ILE A 88 20.63 11.97 -1.12
CA ILE A 88 21.74 11.42 -1.91
C ILE A 88 22.74 12.53 -2.26
N GLU A 89 22.27 13.69 -2.72
CA GLU A 89 23.12 14.83 -3.05
C GLU A 89 23.91 15.32 -1.84
N GLU A 90 23.26 15.44 -0.67
CA GLU A 90 23.92 15.81 0.58
C GLU A 90 24.94 14.75 1.03
N ALA A 91 24.67 13.47 0.84
CA ALA A 91 25.60 12.40 1.16
C ALA A 91 26.86 12.48 0.28
N ILE A 92 26.68 12.71 -1.02
CA ILE A 92 27.79 12.91 -1.97
C ILE A 92 28.57 14.19 -1.62
N GLU A 93 27.88 15.27 -1.28
CA GLU A 93 28.52 16.53 -0.87
C GLU A 93 29.39 16.33 0.38
N LYS A 94 28.87 15.66 1.40
CA LYS A 94 29.63 15.34 2.63
C LYS A 94 30.85 14.48 2.33
N PHE A 95 30.70 13.46 1.48
CA PHE A 95 31.81 12.61 1.06
C PHE A 95 32.87 13.40 0.29
N ALA A 96 32.47 14.21 -0.68
CA ALA A 96 33.36 15.03 -1.48
C ALA A 96 34.16 16.03 -0.63
N LYS A 97 33.52 16.64 0.39
CA LYS A 97 34.22 17.54 1.34
C LYS A 97 35.30 16.83 2.14
N GLU A 98 35.04 15.62 2.63
CA GLU A 98 36.05 14.84 3.36
C GLU A 98 37.19 14.40 2.43
N LEU A 99 36.88 14.03 1.18
CA LEU A 99 37.88 13.68 0.19
C LEU A 99 38.77 14.87 -0.20
N LEU A 100 38.21 16.09 -0.29
CA LEU A 100 38.99 17.31 -0.52
C LEU A 100 40.06 17.53 0.56
N ASN A 101 39.75 17.28 1.84
CA ASN A 101 40.74 17.37 2.91
C ASN A 101 41.92 16.40 2.72
N VAL A 102 41.66 15.22 2.14
CA VAL A 102 42.72 14.25 1.81
C VAL A 102 43.56 14.74 0.64
N ILE A 103 42.91 15.30 -0.39
CA ILE A 103 43.59 15.91 -1.56
C ILE A 103 44.48 17.07 -1.12
N ASP A 104 43.99 17.98 -0.27
CA ASP A 104 44.77 19.10 0.26
C ASP A 104 46.04 18.64 0.99
N ASN A 105 45.94 17.54 1.75
CA ASN A 105 47.09 16.97 2.44
C ASN A 105 48.06 16.26 1.49
N PHE A 106 47.55 15.62 0.43
CA PHE A 106 48.38 15.12 -0.68
C PHE A 106 49.15 16.25 -1.37
N GLU A 107 48.50 17.36 -1.68
CA GLU A 107 49.16 18.52 -2.31
C GLU A 107 50.28 19.09 -1.43
N LYS A 108 50.03 19.25 -0.12
CA LYS A 108 51.05 19.69 0.85
C LYS A 108 52.24 18.73 0.91
N ALA A 109 51.98 17.43 0.86
CA ALA A 109 53.05 16.44 0.87
C ALA A 109 53.87 16.48 -0.43
N LEU A 110 53.22 16.68 -1.58
CA LEU A 110 53.89 16.87 -2.87
C LEU A 110 54.71 18.16 -2.93
N GLU A 111 54.22 19.26 -2.36
CA GLU A 111 55.00 20.50 -2.23
C GLU A 111 56.23 20.30 -1.34
N SER A 112 56.05 19.63 -0.20
CA SER A 112 57.16 19.31 0.72
C SER A 112 58.21 18.42 0.05
N ALA A 113 57.77 17.48 -0.81
CA ALA A 113 58.65 16.59 -1.58
C ALA A 113 59.52 17.33 -2.61
N LYS A 114 59.09 18.51 -3.09
CA LYS A 114 59.86 19.32 -4.05
C LYS A 114 61.01 20.08 -3.38
N VAL A 115 60.91 20.31 -2.08
CA VAL A 115 61.85 21.17 -1.32
C VAL A 115 62.76 20.34 -0.40
N SER A 116 62.32 19.17 0.04
CA SER A 116 63.06 18.31 0.97
C SER A 116 63.66 17.09 0.27
N GLU A 117 64.95 16.81 0.51
CA GLU A 117 65.62 15.56 0.10
C GLU A 117 65.43 14.42 1.13
N ASP A 118 64.73 14.67 2.25
CA ASP A 118 64.46 13.65 3.26
C ASP A 118 63.34 12.69 2.80
N ILE A 119 63.77 11.60 2.18
CA ILE A 119 62.90 10.51 1.71
C ILE A 119 62.13 9.88 2.88
N SER A 120 62.71 9.78 4.08
CA SER A 120 62.06 9.15 5.22
C SER A 120 60.87 9.98 5.71
N ALA A 121 61.05 11.29 5.80
CA ALA A 121 59.97 12.22 6.12
C ALA A 121 58.85 12.17 5.05
N LEU A 122 59.21 12.07 3.77
CA LEU A 122 58.25 11.94 2.68
C LEU A 122 57.44 10.64 2.77
N THR A 123 58.10 9.49 2.97
CA THR A 123 57.42 8.19 3.11
C THR A 123 56.43 8.22 4.28
N LYS A 124 56.83 8.82 5.41
CA LYS A 124 55.95 8.96 6.58
C LYS A 124 54.74 9.86 6.30
N GLY A 125 54.95 10.97 5.59
CA GLY A 125 53.87 11.87 5.16
C GLY A 125 52.85 11.14 4.28
N VAL A 126 53.32 10.39 3.27
CA VAL A 126 52.45 9.60 2.38
C VAL A 126 51.68 8.52 3.16
N GLN A 127 52.33 7.82 4.10
CA GLN A 127 51.66 6.84 4.97
C GLN A 127 50.55 7.47 5.83
N MET A 128 50.77 8.68 6.37
CA MET A 128 49.75 9.39 7.14
C MET A 128 48.52 9.74 6.29
N ILE A 129 48.73 10.13 5.04
CA ILE A 129 47.63 10.47 4.12
C ILE A 129 46.87 9.21 3.70
N HIS A 130 47.58 8.10 3.47
CA HIS A 130 46.94 6.81 3.22
C HIS A 130 46.05 6.37 4.39
N TYR A 131 46.53 6.50 5.62
CA TYR A 131 45.72 6.22 6.82
C TYR A 131 44.50 7.15 6.92
N GLN A 132 44.68 8.44 6.61
CA GLN A 132 43.58 9.40 6.59
C GLN A 132 42.53 9.02 5.55
N LEU A 133 42.94 8.59 4.35
CA LEU A 133 42.04 8.13 3.29
C LEU A 133 41.23 6.92 3.73
N LEU A 134 41.88 5.88 4.27
CA LEU A 134 41.18 4.69 4.79
C LEU A 134 40.20 5.07 5.90
N SER A 135 40.62 5.93 6.84
CA SER A 135 39.74 6.43 7.90
C SER A 135 38.55 7.21 7.35
N THR A 136 38.73 7.99 6.28
CA THR A 136 37.60 8.68 5.62
C THR A 136 36.66 7.67 4.96
N LEU A 137 37.15 6.65 4.27
CA LEU A 137 36.32 5.62 3.66
C LEU A 137 35.49 4.86 4.70
N GLU A 138 36.10 4.47 5.83
CA GLU A 138 35.42 3.79 6.93
C GLU A 138 34.27 4.64 7.53
N LYS A 139 34.46 5.96 7.66
CA LYS A 139 33.40 6.87 8.14
C LYS A 139 32.15 6.84 7.27
N PHE A 140 32.30 6.58 5.97
CA PHE A 140 31.18 6.45 5.02
C PHE A 140 30.74 4.99 4.82
N GLY A 141 31.18 4.07 5.68
CA GLY A 141 30.79 2.66 5.66
C GLY A 141 31.50 1.83 4.60
N ILE A 142 32.57 2.34 3.99
CA ILE A 142 33.40 1.61 3.04
C ILE A 142 34.54 0.96 3.81
N GLN A 143 34.56 -0.37 3.82
CA GLN A 143 35.60 -1.15 4.50
C GLN A 143 36.41 -1.93 3.48
N GLU A 144 37.70 -2.08 3.76
CA GLU A 144 38.57 -2.96 3.01
C GLU A 144 38.10 -4.42 3.17
N ILE A 145 37.96 -5.12 2.05
CA ILE A 145 37.73 -6.56 2.05
C ILE A 145 39.09 -7.25 1.99
N VAL A 146 39.36 -8.12 2.95
CA VAL A 146 40.59 -8.94 2.92
C VAL A 146 40.41 -9.98 1.81
N GLY A 147 41.22 -9.88 0.76
CA GLY A 147 41.30 -10.91 -0.27
C GLY A 147 41.92 -12.17 0.30
N GLU A 148 41.30 -13.34 0.05
CA GLU A 148 41.97 -14.63 0.26
C GLU A 148 43.03 -14.81 -0.82
N GLY A 149 44.22 -14.25 -0.58
CA GLY A 149 45.39 -14.38 -1.43
C GLY A 149 46.18 -13.08 -1.48
N GLU A 150 47.33 -13.07 -0.80
CA GLU A 150 48.46 -12.11 -0.87
C GLU A 150 48.17 -10.66 -1.30
#